data_AF-A0A4Y3UN81-F1
#
_entry.id   AF-A0A4Y3UN81-F1
#
_cell.length_a   1.000
_cell.length_b   1.000
_cell.length_c   1.000
_cell.angle_alpha   90.00
_cell.angle_beta   90.00
_cell.angle_gamma   90.00
#
_symmetry.space_group_name_H-M   'P 1'
#
loop_
_entity.id
_entity.type
_entity.pdbx_description
1 polymer ?
#
loop_
_entity_poly.entity_id
_entity_poly.type
_entity_poly.pdbx_seq_one_letter_code
_entity_poly.pdbx_strand_id
1 'polypeptide(L)'
;MAIFPERAPGPNDADLSDEEYNKTGTFLYPPFPRSAQQLIAFYEGSHPTEEQLTKFADAYGDARLRWASPLVEEADGRFRRLYGAGTEKASAAHWEYVAKLEQKHPTHMNPLFARDIARAVQMHRFAGALPESEARKVYSHQIAMPNGMKAVVSELAERYLVGEYEGELI
;
A
#
# COMPACT_ATOMS: atom_id res chain seq x y z
N MET A 1 9.86 7.65 -8.41
CA MET A 1 9.34 9.01 -8.67
C MET A 1 7.90 8.81 -9.13
N ALA A 2 6.91 9.08 -8.27
CA ALA A 2 5.52 8.84 -8.63
C ALA A 2 5.13 9.82 -9.73
N ILE A 3 4.77 9.30 -10.90
CA ILE A 3 4.21 10.10 -11.99
C ILE A 3 2.78 10.41 -11.57
N PHE A 4 2.57 11.59 -10.99
CA PHE A 4 1.23 12.12 -10.78
C PHE A 4 0.72 12.62 -12.15
N PRO A 5 -0.52 12.33 -12.55
CA PRO A 5 -1.09 13.01 -13.71
C PRO A 5 -1.01 14.51 -13.45
N GLU A 6 -0.37 15.25 -14.36
CA GLU A 6 -0.07 16.70 -14.28
C GLU A 6 -1.32 17.61 -14.33
N ARG A 7 -2.46 17.14 -13.83
CA ARG A 7 -3.68 17.94 -13.82
C ARG A 7 -3.74 18.74 -12.54
N ALA A 8 -3.18 19.94 -12.56
CA ALA A 8 -3.56 20.98 -11.62
C ALA A 8 -5.09 21.17 -11.66
N PRO A 9 -5.75 21.47 -10.52
CA PRO A 9 -7.18 21.73 -10.50
C PRO A 9 -7.51 22.84 -11.49
N GLY A 10 -8.51 22.59 -12.34
CA GLY A 10 -9.00 23.58 -13.29
C GLY A 10 -9.67 24.75 -12.55
N PRO A 11 -9.82 25.92 -13.21
CA PRO A 11 -10.46 27.09 -12.60
C PRO A 11 -11.88 26.81 -12.08
N ASN A 12 -12.61 25.88 -12.71
CA ASN A 12 -13.96 25.49 -12.28
C ASN A 12 -13.96 24.52 -11.09
N ASP A 13 -12.82 23.91 -10.76
CA ASP A 13 -12.74 22.94 -9.66
C ASP A 13 -12.72 23.69 -8.31
N ALA A 14 -12.14 24.90 -8.27
CA ALA A 14 -12.00 25.70 -7.05
C ALA A 14 -13.34 26.05 -6.36
N ASP A 15 -14.42 26.08 -7.14
CA ASP A 15 -15.76 26.44 -6.65
C ASP A 15 -16.55 25.23 -6.11
N LEU A 16 -16.07 24.00 -6.33
CA LEU A 16 -16.72 22.78 -5.84
C LEU A 16 -16.43 22.57 -4.35
N SER A 17 -17.45 22.14 -3.61
CA SER A 17 -17.24 21.59 -2.26
C SER A 17 -16.38 20.32 -2.32
N ASP A 18 -15.74 19.95 -1.20
CA ASP A 18 -14.92 18.73 -1.14
C ASP A 18 -15.73 17.47 -1.51
N GLU A 19 -17.02 17.42 -1.15
CA GLU A 19 -17.89 16.30 -1.51
C GLU A 19 -18.14 16.22 -3.01
N GLU A 20 -18.44 17.35 -3.66
CA GLU A 20 -18.66 17.41 -5.10
C GLU A 20 -17.36 17.14 -5.88
N TYR A 21 -16.25 17.69 -5.40
CA TYR A 21 -14.95 17.46 -6.01
C TYR A 21 -14.53 15.99 -5.91
N ASN A 22 -14.80 15.33 -4.79
CA ASN A 22 -14.54 13.90 -4.62
C ASN A 22 -15.32 13.02 -5.62
N LYS A 23 -16.48 13.47 -6.12
CA LYS A 23 -17.25 12.75 -7.15
C LYS A 23 -16.60 12.79 -8.54
N THR A 24 -15.58 13.62 -8.75
CA THR A 24 -14.92 13.76 -10.06
C THR A 24 -13.86 12.70 -10.34
N GLY A 25 -13.40 11.96 -9.31
CA GLY A 25 -12.39 10.92 -9.46
C GLY A 25 -12.91 9.51 -9.22
N THR A 26 -12.04 8.55 -9.46
CA THR A 26 -12.26 7.12 -9.19
C THR A 26 -11.18 6.59 -8.26
N PHE A 27 -11.37 5.41 -7.69
CA PHE A 27 -10.40 4.83 -6.75
C PHE A 27 -8.95 4.82 -7.28
N LEU A 28 -8.75 4.50 -8.56
CA LEU A 28 -7.43 4.47 -9.21
C LEU A 28 -6.96 5.86 -9.67
N TYR A 29 -7.91 6.73 -10.01
CA TYR A 29 -7.66 8.07 -10.55
C TYR A 29 -8.39 9.09 -9.68
N PRO A 30 -7.89 9.34 -8.44
CA PRO A 30 -8.52 10.30 -7.54
C PRO A 30 -8.41 11.72 -8.11
N PRO A 31 -9.24 12.65 -7.64
CA PRO A 31 -8.99 14.06 -7.90
C PRO A 31 -7.69 14.50 -7.22
N PHE A 32 -7.07 15.58 -7.71
CA PHE A 32 -5.83 16.09 -7.14
C PHE A 32 -6.06 16.51 -5.67
N PRO A 33 -5.23 16.05 -4.71
CA PRO A 33 -5.51 16.28 -3.30
C PRO A 33 -5.36 17.76 -2.95
N ARG A 34 -6.40 18.34 -2.33
CA ARG A 34 -6.43 19.75 -1.87
C ARG A 34 -6.06 19.90 -0.41
N SER A 35 -6.41 18.90 0.39
CA SER A 35 -6.16 18.84 1.82
C SER A 35 -6.12 17.39 2.28
N ALA A 36 -5.58 17.15 3.47
CA ALA A 36 -5.63 15.82 4.09
C ALA A 36 -7.07 15.35 4.29
N GLN A 37 -7.95 16.24 4.75
CA GLN A 37 -9.35 15.92 5.04
C GLN A 37 -10.10 15.49 3.77
N GLN A 38 -9.90 16.20 2.66
CA GLN A 38 -10.52 15.86 1.38
C GLN A 38 -10.02 14.49 0.87
N LEU A 39 -8.71 14.24 0.93
CA LEU A 39 -8.11 12.98 0.47
C LEU A 39 -8.58 11.78 1.31
N ILE A 40 -8.63 11.95 2.63
CA ILE A 40 -9.13 10.92 3.56
C ILE A 40 -10.59 10.62 3.24
N ALA A 41 -11.43 11.66 3.16
CA ALA A 41 -12.86 11.52 2.86
C ALA A 41 -13.09 10.82 1.51
N PHE A 42 -12.29 11.15 0.50
CA PHE A 42 -12.37 10.50 -0.81
C PHE A 42 -12.15 8.99 -0.70
N TYR A 43 -11.04 8.56 -0.09
CA TYR A 43 -10.70 7.14 -0.06
C TYR A 43 -11.57 6.34 0.90
N GLU A 44 -12.02 6.91 2.02
CA GLU A 44 -12.99 6.24 2.91
C GLU A 44 -14.35 6.03 2.24
N GLY A 45 -14.80 7.00 1.43
CA GLY A 45 -16.02 6.91 0.63
C GLY A 45 -15.87 6.09 -0.67
N SER A 46 -14.65 5.81 -1.12
CA SER A 46 -14.41 5.10 -2.38
C SER A 46 -14.74 3.61 -2.28
N HIS A 47 -15.40 3.04 -3.29
CA HIS A 47 -15.75 1.61 -3.32
C HIS A 47 -14.97 0.90 -4.45
N PRO A 48 -13.73 0.43 -4.21
CA PRO A 48 -13.00 -0.32 -5.22
C PRO A 48 -13.76 -1.60 -5.58
N THR A 49 -13.73 -1.95 -6.86
CA THR A 49 -14.35 -3.17 -7.38
C THR A 49 -13.55 -4.40 -6.98
N GLU A 50 -14.18 -5.58 -6.97
CA GLU A 50 -13.48 -6.85 -6.71
C GLU A 50 -12.33 -7.10 -7.70
N GLU A 51 -12.48 -6.66 -8.95
CA GLU A 51 -11.41 -6.72 -9.96
C GLU A 51 -10.22 -5.83 -9.56
N GLN A 52 -10.47 -4.61 -9.08
CA GLN A 52 -9.42 -3.70 -8.60
C GLN A 52 -8.69 -4.28 -7.38
N LEU A 53 -9.44 -4.90 -6.45
CA LEU A 53 -8.86 -5.54 -5.27
C LEU A 53 -8.03 -6.77 -5.63
N THR A 54 -8.49 -7.58 -6.58
CA THR A 54 -7.71 -8.71 -7.12
C THR A 54 -6.40 -8.22 -7.73
N LYS A 55 -6.48 -7.26 -8.65
CA LYS A 55 -5.29 -6.64 -9.28
C LYS A 55 -4.33 -6.07 -8.25
N PHE A 56 -4.85 -5.44 -7.19
CA PHE A 56 -4.03 -4.89 -6.12
C PHE A 56 -3.31 -5.98 -5.31
N ALA A 57 -4.02 -7.06 -4.97
CA ALA A 57 -3.44 -8.20 -4.27
C ALA A 57 -2.36 -8.91 -5.13
N ASP A 58 -2.62 -9.08 -6.43
CA ASP A 58 -1.67 -9.67 -7.37
C ASP A 58 -0.41 -8.82 -7.50
N ALA A 59 -0.57 -7.50 -7.70
CA ALA A 59 0.55 -6.57 -7.79
C ALA A 59 1.38 -6.52 -6.50
N TYR A 60 0.73 -6.65 -5.33
CA TYR A 60 1.44 -6.81 -4.07
C TYR A 60 2.24 -8.13 -4.02
N GLY A 61 1.64 -9.24 -4.45
CA GLY A 61 2.31 -10.53 -4.55
C GLY A 61 3.57 -10.46 -5.42
N ASP A 62 3.45 -9.86 -6.60
CA ASP A 62 4.57 -9.69 -7.54
C ASP A 62 5.64 -8.75 -7.00
N ALA A 63 5.24 -7.59 -6.45
CA ALA A 63 6.18 -6.66 -5.82
C ALA A 63 6.93 -7.36 -4.69
N ARG A 64 6.21 -8.08 -3.82
CA ARG A 64 6.79 -8.87 -2.73
C ARG A 64 7.77 -9.90 -3.24
N LEU A 65 7.41 -10.70 -4.23
CA LEU A 65 8.30 -11.70 -4.80
C LEU A 65 9.59 -11.05 -5.31
N ARG A 66 9.50 -9.93 -6.03
CA ARG A 66 10.67 -9.21 -6.56
C ARG A 66 11.66 -8.77 -5.49
N TRP A 67 11.19 -8.22 -4.36
CA TRP A 67 12.10 -7.74 -3.30
C TRP A 67 12.43 -8.80 -2.23
N ALA A 68 11.54 -9.75 -1.95
CA ALA A 68 11.72 -10.75 -0.90
C ALA A 68 12.60 -11.93 -1.34
N SER A 69 12.48 -12.37 -2.61
CA SER A 69 13.21 -13.56 -3.08
C SER A 69 14.73 -13.40 -2.96
N PRO A 70 15.35 -12.27 -3.38
CA PRO A 70 16.78 -12.05 -3.20
C PRO A 70 17.21 -12.09 -1.72
N LEU A 71 16.38 -11.55 -0.81
CA LEU A 71 16.67 -11.54 0.63
C LEU A 71 16.64 -12.93 1.24
N VAL A 72 15.71 -13.78 0.79
CA VAL A 72 15.58 -15.17 1.25
C VAL A 72 16.76 -16.01 0.72
N GLU A 73 17.13 -15.84 -0.55
CA GLU A 73 18.29 -16.50 -1.16
C GLU A 73 19.62 -16.11 -0.49
N GLU A 74 19.81 -14.81 -0.22
CA GLU A 74 21.01 -14.33 0.47
C GLU A 74 21.10 -14.90 1.89
N ALA A 75 19.97 -14.91 2.62
CA ALA A 75 19.90 -15.46 3.96
C ALA A 75 20.22 -16.96 3.98
N ASP A 76 19.67 -17.74 3.04
CA ASP A 76 19.98 -19.16 2.88
C ASP A 76 21.49 -19.38 2.63
N GLY A 77 22.07 -18.65 1.67
CA GLY A 77 23.51 -18.72 1.39
C GLY A 77 24.38 -18.34 2.59
N ARG A 78 23.94 -17.37 3.41
CA ARG A 78 24.62 -17.02 4.67
C ARG A 78 24.52 -18.14 5.70
N PHE A 79 23.34 -18.72 5.93
CA PHE A 79 23.15 -19.77 6.93
C PHE A 79 23.85 -21.07 6.56
N ARG A 80 23.87 -21.46 5.27
CA ARG A 80 24.66 -22.59 4.77
C ARG A 80 26.16 -22.40 5.01
N ARG A 81 26.68 -21.17 4.87
CA ARG A 81 28.08 -20.87 5.18
C ARG A 81 28.39 -20.89 6.68
N LEU A 82 27.48 -20.41 7.52
CA LEU A 82 27.68 -20.32 8.97
C LEU A 82 27.54 -21.67 9.69
N TYR A 83 26.57 -22.49 9.28
CA TYR A 83 26.21 -23.73 9.97
C TYR A 83 26.55 -24.99 9.18
N GLY A 84 26.98 -24.86 7.93
CA GLY A 84 27.21 -25.98 7.01
C GLY A 84 25.96 -26.30 6.18
N ALA A 85 26.17 -26.57 4.89
CA ALA A 85 25.10 -26.92 3.96
C ALA A 85 24.45 -28.26 4.37
N GLY A 86 23.11 -28.31 4.32
CA GLY A 86 22.33 -29.51 4.64
C GLY A 86 22.17 -29.81 6.14
N THR A 87 22.64 -28.93 7.03
CA THR A 87 22.44 -29.11 8.48
C THR A 87 21.04 -28.67 8.92
N GLU A 88 20.50 -29.34 9.93
CA GLU A 88 19.24 -28.94 10.58
C GLU A 88 19.30 -27.50 11.11
N LYS A 89 20.47 -27.09 11.62
CA LYS A 89 20.69 -25.73 12.14
C LYS A 89 20.61 -24.66 11.05
N ALA A 90 21.15 -24.94 9.85
CA ALA A 90 20.99 -24.04 8.70
C ALA A 90 19.52 -23.93 8.28
N SER A 91 18.82 -25.06 8.17
CA SER A 91 17.39 -25.10 7.83
C SER A 91 16.53 -24.36 8.85
N ALA A 92 16.76 -24.55 10.15
CA ALA A 92 16.01 -23.88 11.20
C ALA A 92 16.20 -22.35 11.15
N ALA A 93 17.45 -21.88 10.98
CA ALA A 93 17.73 -20.45 10.86
C ALA A 93 17.10 -19.83 9.60
N HIS A 94 17.08 -20.57 8.48
CA HIS A 94 16.40 -20.17 7.26
C HIS A 94 14.89 -20.00 7.49
N TRP A 95 14.22 -21.00 8.06
CA TRP A 95 12.78 -20.93 8.31
C TRP A 95 12.40 -19.87 9.34
N GLU A 96 13.23 -19.65 10.37
CA GLU A 96 13.03 -18.55 11.32
C GLU A 96 13.12 -17.18 10.63
N TYR A 97 14.07 -17.02 9.71
CA TYR A 97 14.20 -15.80 8.91
C TYR A 97 12.99 -15.58 8.01
N VAL A 98 12.54 -16.62 7.29
CA VAL A 98 11.34 -16.56 6.44
C VAL A 98 10.11 -16.19 7.28
N ALA A 99 9.91 -16.83 8.44
CA ALA A 99 8.78 -16.53 9.33
C ALA A 99 8.80 -15.07 9.82
N LYS A 100 9.98 -14.53 10.17
CA LYS A 100 10.15 -13.12 10.54
C LYS A 100 9.83 -12.18 9.37
N LEU A 101 10.21 -12.56 8.15
CA LEU A 101 9.91 -11.79 6.95
C LEU A 101 8.42 -11.79 6.66
N GLU A 102 7.74 -12.94 6.77
CA GLU A 102 6.30 -13.08 6.57
C GLU A 102 5.48 -12.35 7.63
N GLN A 103 5.95 -12.30 8.88
CA GLN A 103 5.31 -11.48 9.91
C GLN A 103 5.31 -10.01 9.53
N LYS A 104 6.44 -9.50 9.02
CA LYS A 104 6.56 -8.10 8.57
C LYS A 104 5.80 -7.85 7.28
N HIS A 105 5.93 -8.74 6.31
CA HIS A 105 5.36 -8.62 4.97
C HIS A 105 4.70 -9.95 4.56
N PRO A 106 3.40 -10.08 4.85
CA PRO A 106 2.66 -11.32 4.61
C PRO A 106 2.76 -11.77 3.16
N THR A 107 2.91 -13.08 2.94
CA THR A 107 2.96 -13.65 1.58
C THR A 107 1.67 -13.41 0.80
N HIS A 108 0.54 -13.33 1.52
CA HIS A 108 -0.77 -13.09 0.94
C HIS A 108 -1.48 -11.97 1.68
N MET A 109 -2.27 -11.22 0.93
CA MET A 109 -3.21 -10.26 1.48
C MET A 109 -4.49 -10.99 1.90
N ASN A 110 -4.97 -10.73 3.13
CA ASN A 110 -6.26 -11.25 3.54
C ASN A 110 -7.37 -10.52 2.74
N PRO A 111 -8.20 -11.23 1.95
CA PRO A 111 -9.25 -10.59 1.15
C PRO A 111 -10.22 -9.75 1.98
N LEU A 112 -10.48 -10.16 3.23
CA LEU A 112 -11.33 -9.41 4.15
C LEU A 112 -10.81 -7.98 4.39
N PHE A 113 -9.49 -7.80 4.37
CA PHE A 113 -8.83 -6.52 4.64
C PHE A 113 -8.35 -5.82 3.36
N ALA A 114 -8.48 -6.45 2.19
CA ALA A 114 -7.90 -5.96 0.95
C ALA A 114 -8.38 -4.55 0.59
N ARG A 115 -9.67 -4.25 0.80
CA ARG A 115 -10.24 -2.92 0.55
C ARG A 115 -9.58 -1.83 1.39
N ASP A 116 -9.48 -2.04 2.68
CA ASP A 116 -8.96 -1.04 3.62
C ASP A 116 -7.45 -0.87 3.47
N ILE A 117 -6.73 -1.96 3.19
CA ILE A 117 -5.31 -1.92 2.84
C ILE A 117 -5.12 -1.14 1.53
N ALA A 118 -5.90 -1.42 0.48
CA ALA A 118 -5.78 -0.74 -0.80
C ALA A 118 -6.05 0.77 -0.66
N ARG A 119 -7.08 1.16 0.10
CA ARG A 119 -7.35 2.57 0.43
C ARG A 119 -6.17 3.20 1.19
N ALA A 120 -5.62 2.55 2.20
CA ALA A 120 -4.47 3.05 2.96
C ALA A 120 -3.25 3.28 2.06
N VAL A 121 -2.92 2.32 1.21
CA VAL A 121 -1.78 2.42 0.29
C VAL A 121 -1.97 3.56 -0.71
N GLN A 122 -3.19 3.75 -1.23
CA GLN A 122 -3.49 4.85 -2.13
C GLN A 122 -3.46 6.21 -1.40
N MET A 123 -4.05 6.32 -0.21
CA MET A 123 -3.94 7.52 0.64
C MET A 123 -2.47 7.90 0.86
N HIS A 124 -1.63 6.93 1.23
CA HIS A 124 -0.20 7.15 1.46
C HIS A 124 0.52 7.62 0.19
N ARG A 125 0.21 7.03 -0.97
CA ARG A 125 0.79 7.41 -2.26
C ARG A 125 0.42 8.85 -2.63
N PHE A 126 -0.86 9.20 -2.56
CA PHE A 126 -1.35 10.52 -2.96
C PHE A 126 -1.07 11.62 -1.94
N ALA A 127 -0.82 11.26 -0.68
CA ALA A 127 -0.35 12.23 0.33
C ALA A 127 0.96 12.93 -0.07
N GLY A 128 1.79 12.30 -0.91
CA GLY A 128 3.02 12.93 -1.43
C GLY A 128 2.79 14.16 -2.32
N ALA A 129 1.57 14.38 -2.81
CA ALA A 129 1.20 15.58 -3.56
C ALA A 129 0.70 16.74 -2.66
N LEU A 130 0.52 16.48 -1.36
CA LEU A 130 0.16 17.51 -0.37
C LEU A 130 1.41 18.16 0.25
N PRO A 131 1.29 19.37 0.82
CA PRO A 131 2.32 19.91 1.70
C PRO A 131 2.61 18.97 2.86
N GLU A 132 3.86 18.95 3.35
CA GLU A 132 4.31 17.99 4.37
C GLU A 132 3.42 17.97 5.63
N SER A 133 2.95 19.13 6.09
CA SER A 133 2.06 19.24 7.25
C SER A 133 0.71 18.55 7.04
N GLU A 134 0.18 18.55 5.81
CA GLU A 134 -1.05 17.85 5.44
C GLU A 134 -0.78 16.37 5.20
N ALA A 135 0.30 16.03 4.49
CA ALA A 135 0.70 14.66 4.25
C ALA A 135 0.86 13.87 5.57
N ARG A 136 1.47 14.47 6.60
CA ARG A 136 1.60 13.87 7.94
C ARG A 136 0.25 13.52 8.57
N LYS A 137 -0.79 14.33 8.37
CA LYS A 137 -2.14 14.03 8.88
C LYS A 137 -2.67 12.75 8.22
N VAL A 138 -2.50 12.62 6.91
CA VAL A 138 -2.89 11.41 6.15
C VAL A 138 -2.11 10.19 6.64
N TYR A 139 -0.80 10.30 6.81
CA TYR A 139 0.04 9.21 7.29
C TYR A 139 -0.38 8.70 8.67
N SER A 140 -0.76 9.62 9.57
CA SER A 140 -1.23 9.29 10.93
C SER A 140 -2.70 8.88 11.03
N HIS A 141 -3.45 8.93 9.92
CA HIS A 141 -4.88 8.63 9.91
C HIS A 141 -5.14 7.17 10.26
N GLN A 142 -6.21 6.92 11.03
CA GLN A 142 -6.59 5.59 11.47
C GLN A 142 -7.76 5.07 10.66
N ILE A 143 -7.57 3.92 10.02
CA ILE A 143 -8.62 3.20 9.29
C ILE A 143 -9.20 2.12 10.21
N ALA A 144 -10.53 2.07 10.27
CA ALA A 144 -11.25 1.01 10.96
C ALA A 144 -11.20 -0.28 10.12
N MET A 145 -10.70 -1.35 10.72
CA MET A 145 -10.59 -2.65 10.08
C MET A 145 -11.85 -3.50 10.38
N PRO A 146 -12.24 -4.43 9.49
CA PRO A 146 -13.43 -5.29 9.66
C PRO A 146 -13.48 -6.12 10.95
N ASN A 147 -12.35 -6.36 11.60
CA ASN A 147 -12.28 -7.08 12.88
C ASN A 147 -12.39 -6.16 14.11
N GLY A 148 -12.74 -4.88 13.91
CA GLY A 148 -12.85 -3.88 14.97
C GLY A 148 -11.51 -3.27 15.41
N MET A 149 -10.38 -3.71 14.84
CA MET A 149 -9.09 -3.07 15.08
C MET A 149 -9.00 -1.74 14.31
N LYS A 150 -8.10 -0.86 14.73
CA LYS A 150 -7.70 0.32 13.97
C LYS A 150 -6.27 0.15 13.52
N ALA A 151 -5.97 0.56 12.29
CA ALA A 151 -4.63 0.54 11.74
C ALA A 151 -4.27 1.92 11.19
N VAL A 152 -3.00 2.30 11.30
CA VAL A 152 -2.50 3.58 10.79
C VAL A 152 -2.17 3.46 9.31
N VAL A 153 -2.49 4.49 8.52
CA VAL A 153 -2.24 4.52 7.07
C VAL A 153 -0.78 4.21 6.74
N SER A 154 0.18 4.85 7.41
CA SER A 154 1.61 4.61 7.17
C SER A 154 2.02 3.17 7.47
N GLU A 155 1.52 2.57 8.55
CA GLU A 155 1.85 1.19 8.92
C GLU A 155 1.31 0.18 7.90
N LEU A 156 0.08 0.38 7.44
CA LEU A 156 -0.50 -0.46 6.37
C LEU A 156 0.25 -0.27 5.06
N ALA A 157 0.58 0.98 4.71
CA ALA A 157 1.33 1.29 3.51
C ALA A 157 2.74 0.67 3.57
N GLU A 158 3.50 0.82 4.64
CA GLU A 158 4.82 0.19 4.80
C GLU A 158 4.75 -1.34 4.70
N ARG A 159 3.71 -1.94 5.26
CA ARG A 159 3.51 -3.39 5.26
C ARG A 159 3.13 -3.95 3.87
N TYR A 160 2.32 -3.21 3.14
CA TYR A 160 1.68 -3.63 1.89
C TYR A 160 2.02 -2.74 0.68
N LEU A 161 3.14 -2.00 0.73
CA LEU A 161 3.47 -1.03 -0.30
C LEU A 161 3.68 -1.74 -1.63
N VAL A 162 2.94 -1.30 -2.65
CA VAL A 162 3.16 -1.71 -4.03
C VAL A 162 3.80 -0.52 -4.74
N GLY A 163 5.12 -0.58 -4.97
CA GLY A 163 5.87 0.50 -5.60
C GLY A 163 5.43 0.80 -7.04
N GLU A 164 4.85 -0.20 -7.71
CA GLU A 164 4.33 -0.16 -9.08
C GLU A 164 2.92 -0.78 -9.07
N TYR A 165 1.97 -0.14 -8.39
CA TYR A 165 0.55 -0.34 -8.74
C TYR A 165 0.17 0.78 -9.69
N GLU A 166 0.72 0.74 -10.91
CA GLU A 166 0.16 1.49 -12.02
C GLU A 166 -1.06 0.69 -12.44
N GLY A 167 -2.26 1.21 -12.18
CA GLY A 167 -3.42 0.74 -12.91
C GLY A 167 -3.05 0.92 -14.38
N GLU A 168 -2.75 -0.18 -15.07
CA GLU A 168 -2.26 -0.11 -16.44
C GLU A 168 -3.19 0.79 -17.23
N LEU A 169 -2.62 1.88 -17.74
CA LEU A 169 -3.15 2.64 -18.85
C LEU A 169 -3.33 1.65 -20.00
N ILE A 170 -4.58 1.22 -20.21
CA ILE A 170 -5.04 0.77 -21.52
C ILE A 170 -5.69 1.97 -22.18
#